data_AF-A0A1R3XPF6-F1
#
_entry.id   AF-A0A1R3XPF6-F1
#
_cell.length_a   1.000
_cell.length_b   1.000
_cell.length_c   1.000
_cell.angle_alpha   90.00
_cell.angle_beta   90.00
_cell.angle_gamma   90.00
#
_symmetry.space_group_name_H-M   'P 1'
#
loop_
_entity.id
_entity.type
_entity.pdbx_description
1 polymer ?
#
loop_
_entity_poly.entity_id
_entity_poly.type
_entity_poly.pdbx_seq_one_letter_code
_entity_poly.pdbx_strand_id
1 'polypeptide(L)'
;MIIYSLINSYSLFLPSSLPILNQTPILPSFTGIASAFATNSTSARFAGLYLSLYLMPTVSTGFKKAVKQLSDKEKEAIILKAARRDAELYDMLSIELGELTAEELYDQTAETIHELMIGTTGRYLGRALTKSLRKSAKEIARFKRVTKDAKLEIDLHLYLLRLIFDNFTGQFDSYYKAFYTATARLLQRTIQLIRKNLHEDYHLEYKDDLDDFLQQIHSRNKPLSFDLVREFEVG
;
A
#
# COMPACT_ATOMS: atom_id res chain seq x y z
N MET A 1 2.65 -18.51 -1.28
CA MET A 1 3.23 -17.41 -0.47
C MET A 1 2.79 -16.03 -0.97
N ILE A 2 1.52 -15.85 -1.37
CA ILE A 2 0.99 -14.61 -1.98
C ILE A 2 0.00 -13.89 -1.03
N ILE A 3 -0.57 -14.61 -0.06
CA ILE A 3 -1.61 -14.09 0.86
C ILE A 3 -1.01 -13.18 1.96
N TYR A 4 0.24 -13.38 2.36
CA TYR A 4 0.88 -12.56 3.41
C TYR A 4 1.27 -11.14 2.94
N SER A 5 1.45 -10.92 1.64
CA SER A 5 1.77 -9.58 1.12
C SER A 5 0.55 -8.66 1.06
N LEU A 6 -0.67 -9.20 1.03
CA LEU A 6 -1.90 -8.41 0.97
C LEU A 6 -2.34 -7.92 2.36
N ILE A 7 -2.08 -8.69 3.42
CA ILE A 7 -2.46 -8.28 4.79
C ILE A 7 -1.67 -7.05 5.27
N ASN A 8 -0.42 -6.91 4.86
CA ASN A 8 0.45 -5.84 5.34
C ASN A 8 0.14 -4.45 4.75
N SER A 9 -0.52 -4.39 3.59
CA SER A 9 -0.95 -3.14 2.97
C SER A 9 -2.22 -2.55 3.61
N TYR A 10 -3.04 -3.38 4.28
CA TYR A 10 -4.30 -2.97 4.90
C TYR A 10 -4.25 -2.82 6.43
N SER A 11 -3.17 -3.28 7.09
CA SER A 11 -2.92 -3.10 8.53
C SER A 11 -2.88 -1.61 8.96
N LEU A 12 -2.64 -0.70 8.03
CA LEU A 12 -2.68 0.76 8.24
C LEU A 12 -4.05 1.31 8.70
N PHE A 13 -5.17 0.55 8.59
CA PHE A 13 -6.51 1.14 8.63
C PHE A 13 -7.60 0.38 9.42
N LEU A 14 -7.26 -0.50 10.36
CA LEU A 14 -8.24 -1.02 11.31
C LEU A 14 -8.43 -0.06 12.52
N PRO A 15 -9.67 0.20 12.98
CA PRO A 15 -9.91 0.92 14.23
C PRO A 15 -9.44 0.08 15.44
N SER A 16 -8.71 0.73 16.34
CA SER A 16 -7.94 0.16 17.45
C SER A 16 -8.75 -0.34 18.66
N SER A 17 -9.98 -0.81 18.47
CA SER A 17 -10.83 -1.24 19.58
C SER A 17 -11.33 -2.68 19.40
N LEU A 18 -10.44 -3.64 19.64
CA LEU A 18 -10.81 -4.97 20.09
C LEU A 18 -9.92 -5.36 21.28
N PRO A 19 -10.48 -5.88 22.38
CA PRO A 19 -9.71 -6.23 23.57
C PRO A 19 -8.83 -7.45 23.30
N ILE A 20 -7.58 -7.37 23.77
CA ILE A 20 -6.58 -8.44 23.70
C ILE A 20 -6.98 -9.53 24.72
N LEU A 21 -7.50 -10.66 24.24
CA LEU A 21 -7.59 -11.88 25.05
C LEU A 21 -6.28 -12.65 24.92
N ASN A 22 -5.49 -12.62 25.99
CA ASN A 22 -4.28 -13.40 26.18
C ASN A 22 -4.67 -14.89 26.32
N GLN A 23 -4.26 -15.74 25.36
CA GLN A 23 -3.92 -17.16 25.58
C GLN A 23 -3.33 -17.79 24.30
N THR A 24 -2.34 -18.67 24.52
CA THR A 24 -1.47 -19.42 23.60
C THR A 24 -2.16 -20.22 22.49
N PRO A 25 -1.45 -20.57 21.38
CA PRO A 25 -2.07 -20.96 20.13
C PRO A 25 -2.46 -22.45 20.12
N ILE A 26 -3.75 -22.71 20.00
CA ILE A 26 -4.27 -23.98 19.49
C ILE A 26 -5.00 -23.62 18.20
N LEU A 27 -4.52 -24.12 17.06
CA LEU A 27 -5.19 -23.94 15.77
C LEU A 27 -6.58 -24.60 15.83
N PRO A 28 -7.70 -23.86 15.73
CA PRO A 28 -8.99 -24.49 15.53
C PRO A 28 -9.18 -24.84 14.06
N SER A 29 -9.76 -26.01 13.83
CA SER A 29 -10.17 -26.48 12.50
C SER A 29 -11.18 -25.51 11.85
N PHE A 30 -11.15 -25.49 10.51
CA PHE A 30 -11.90 -24.58 9.62
C PHE A 30 -13.42 -24.51 9.83
N THR A 31 -14.01 -25.38 10.65
CA THR A 31 -15.45 -25.39 10.97
C THR A 31 -15.83 -24.41 12.09
N GLY A 32 -14.88 -23.92 12.89
CA GLY A 32 -15.17 -23.09 14.08
C GLY A 32 -15.34 -21.58 13.81
N ILE A 33 -14.90 -21.06 12.67
CA ILE A 33 -14.94 -19.61 12.39
C ILE A 33 -16.36 -19.14 11.99
N ALA A 34 -17.19 -20.04 11.47
CA ALA A 34 -18.54 -19.71 11.01
C ALA A 34 -19.53 -19.47 12.17
N SER A 35 -19.32 -20.04 13.36
CA SER A 35 -20.30 -19.95 14.45
C SER A 35 -20.14 -18.70 15.33
N ALA A 36 -18.96 -18.05 15.35
CA ALA A 36 -18.69 -16.93 16.25
C ALA A 36 -19.15 -15.55 15.72
N PHE A 37 -19.58 -15.43 14.47
CA PHE A 37 -19.96 -14.14 13.85
C PHE A 37 -21.45 -14.01 13.50
N ALA A 38 -22.28 -14.96 13.94
CA ALA A 38 -23.70 -15.03 13.59
C ALA A 38 -24.63 -14.12 14.43
N THR A 39 -24.12 -13.21 15.27
CA THR A 39 -24.96 -12.44 16.20
C THR A 39 -25.16 -10.97 15.83
N ASN A 40 -24.59 -10.46 14.73
CA ASN A 40 -24.84 -9.07 14.30
C ASN A 40 -25.07 -8.95 12.79
N SER A 41 -26.34 -8.76 12.40
CA SER A 41 -26.81 -8.82 11.01
C SER A 41 -26.22 -7.74 10.08
N THR A 42 -25.76 -6.62 10.64
CA THR A 42 -25.10 -5.54 9.89
C THR A 42 -23.65 -5.89 9.57
N SER A 43 -22.93 -6.52 10.50
CA SER A 43 -21.52 -6.89 10.33
C SER A 43 -21.35 -8.03 9.32
N ALA A 44 -22.31 -8.96 9.25
CA ALA A 44 -22.32 -10.03 8.25
C ALA A 44 -22.52 -9.52 6.82
N ARG A 45 -23.32 -8.47 6.63
CA ARG A 45 -23.53 -7.83 5.31
C ARG A 45 -22.29 -7.09 4.82
N PHE A 46 -21.59 -6.39 5.71
CA PHE A 46 -20.29 -5.79 5.36
C PHE A 46 -19.24 -6.86 5.09
N ALA A 47 -19.11 -7.88 5.95
CA ALA A 47 -18.18 -8.99 5.72
C ALA A 47 -18.47 -9.71 4.39
N GLY A 48 -19.73 -9.93 4.02
CA GLY A 48 -20.11 -10.53 2.73
C GLY A 48 -19.73 -9.68 1.51
N LEU A 49 -19.89 -8.35 1.59
CA LEU A 49 -19.44 -7.41 0.54
C LEU A 49 -17.90 -7.33 0.46
N TYR A 50 -17.22 -7.31 1.60
CA TYR A 50 -15.75 -7.29 1.66
C TYR A 50 -15.12 -8.61 1.18
N LEU A 51 -15.74 -9.77 1.46
CA LEU A 51 -15.26 -11.06 0.97
C LEU A 51 -15.51 -11.23 -0.54
N SER A 52 -16.65 -10.74 -1.04
CA SER A 52 -16.98 -10.76 -2.48
C SER A 52 -16.13 -9.80 -3.31
N LEU A 53 -15.58 -8.74 -2.72
CA LEU A 53 -14.68 -7.78 -3.40
C LEU A 53 -13.20 -8.21 -3.38
N TYR A 54 -12.83 -9.20 -2.56
CA TYR A 54 -11.42 -9.60 -2.35
C TYR A 54 -11.06 -11.04 -2.75
N LEU A 55 -12.02 -11.89 -3.12
CA LEU A 55 -11.68 -13.09 -3.87
C LEU A 55 -11.52 -12.72 -5.33
N MET A 56 -10.28 -12.69 -5.83
CA MET A 56 -10.09 -12.95 -7.26
C MET A 56 -10.78 -14.29 -7.55
N PRO A 57 -11.78 -14.33 -8.45
CA PRO A 57 -12.46 -15.57 -8.76
C PRO A 57 -11.42 -16.59 -9.22
N THR A 58 -11.29 -17.68 -8.48
CA THR A 58 -10.35 -18.74 -8.81
C THR A 58 -10.68 -19.21 -10.22
N VAL A 59 -9.75 -19.04 -11.16
CA VAL A 59 -9.98 -19.38 -12.57
C VAL A 59 -10.28 -20.87 -12.67
N SER A 60 -11.54 -21.20 -12.97
CA SER A 60 -11.99 -22.60 -13.03
C SER A 60 -11.24 -23.36 -14.13
N THR A 61 -11.10 -24.67 -13.95
CA THR A 61 -10.47 -25.54 -14.96
C THR A 61 -11.21 -25.48 -16.30
N GLY A 62 -12.54 -25.37 -16.27
CA GLY A 62 -13.38 -25.16 -17.45
C GLY A 62 -13.09 -23.85 -18.17
N PHE A 63 -12.95 -22.74 -17.44
CA PHE A 63 -12.58 -21.45 -18.01
C PHE A 63 -11.20 -21.51 -18.68
N LYS A 64 -10.20 -22.12 -18.04
CA LYS A 64 -8.86 -22.29 -18.64
C LYS A 64 -8.91 -23.09 -19.94
N LYS A 65 -9.71 -24.15 -20.02
CA LYS A 65 -9.89 -24.93 -21.24
C LYS A 65 -10.55 -24.10 -22.35
N ALA A 66 -11.60 -23.34 -22.02
CA ALA A 66 -12.28 -22.47 -22.98
C ALA A 66 -11.33 -21.41 -23.55
N VAL A 67 -10.55 -20.72 -22.70
CA VAL A 67 -9.56 -19.73 -23.17
C VAL A 67 -8.49 -20.35 -24.08
N LYS A 68 -8.07 -21.58 -23.81
CA LYS A 68 -7.10 -22.31 -24.66
C LYS A 68 -7.65 -22.68 -26.05
N GLN A 69 -8.97 -22.81 -26.17
CA GLN A 69 -9.64 -23.14 -27.44
C GLN A 69 -9.88 -21.92 -28.34
N LEU A 70 -9.79 -20.70 -27.78
CA LEU A 70 -9.92 -19.48 -28.56
C LEU A 70 -8.79 -19.35 -29.58
N SER A 71 -9.13 -18.81 -30.75
CA SER A 71 -8.14 -18.39 -31.74
C SER A 71 -7.31 -17.22 -31.21
N ASP A 72 -6.14 -16.99 -31.80
CA ASP A 72 -5.26 -15.91 -31.35
C ASP A 72 -5.89 -14.53 -31.56
N LYS A 73 -6.67 -14.36 -32.64
CA LYS A 73 -7.44 -13.14 -32.91
C LYS A 73 -8.49 -12.84 -31.81
N GLU A 74 -9.15 -13.87 -31.29
CA GLU A 74 -10.12 -13.71 -30.20
C GLU A 74 -9.44 -13.37 -28.88
N LYS A 75 -8.29 -14.01 -28.60
CA LYS A 75 -7.49 -13.70 -27.40
C LYS A 75 -7.00 -12.25 -27.45
N GLU A 76 -6.46 -11.80 -28.58
CA GLU A 76 -6.01 -10.42 -28.78
C GLU A 76 -7.14 -9.43 -28.49
N ALA A 77 -8.32 -9.63 -29.09
CA ALA A 77 -9.47 -8.76 -28.88
C ALA A 77 -9.91 -8.70 -27.40
N ILE A 78 -9.85 -9.83 -26.68
CA ILE A 78 -10.19 -9.89 -25.25
C ILE A 78 -9.12 -9.18 -24.41
N ILE A 79 -7.83 -9.41 -24.68
CA ILE A 79 -6.71 -8.79 -23.96
C ILE A 79 -6.78 -7.27 -24.11
N LEU A 80 -6.92 -6.76 -25.34
CA LEU A 80 -7.03 -5.32 -25.60
C LEU A 80 -8.26 -4.71 -24.93
N LYS A 81 -9.39 -5.42 -24.91
CA LYS A 81 -10.61 -4.97 -24.22
C LYS A 81 -10.43 -4.94 -22.70
N ALA A 82 -9.71 -5.90 -22.14
CA ALA A 82 -9.42 -5.97 -20.71
C ALA A 82 -8.45 -4.86 -20.29
N ALA A 83 -7.34 -4.68 -21.03
CA ALA A 83 -6.34 -3.67 -20.77
C ALA A 83 -6.93 -2.25 -20.79
N ARG A 84 -7.87 -1.96 -21.71
CA ARG A 84 -8.59 -0.67 -21.75
C ARG A 84 -9.40 -0.33 -20.50
N ARG A 85 -9.74 -1.33 -19.68
CA ARG A 85 -10.61 -1.16 -18.49
C ARG A 85 -9.83 -1.26 -17.18
N ASP A 86 -8.62 -1.76 -17.24
CA ASP A 86 -7.79 -2.02 -16.07
C ASP A 86 -6.40 -1.44 -16.32
N ALA A 87 -6.15 -0.30 -15.67
CA ALA A 87 -4.90 0.42 -15.80
C ALA A 87 -3.71 -0.41 -15.31
N GLU A 88 -3.86 -1.24 -14.27
CA GLU A 88 -2.77 -2.10 -13.80
C GLU A 88 -2.41 -3.17 -14.82
N LEU A 89 -3.43 -3.77 -15.45
CA LEU A 89 -3.23 -4.72 -16.55
C LEU A 89 -2.59 -4.04 -17.77
N TYR A 90 -2.99 -2.81 -18.08
CA TYR A 90 -2.40 -2.04 -19.17
C TYR A 90 -0.90 -1.84 -18.95
N ASP A 91 -0.48 -1.29 -17.81
CA ASP A 91 0.94 -1.05 -17.53
C ASP A 91 1.75 -2.34 -17.49
N MET A 92 1.18 -3.42 -16.93
CA MET A 92 1.82 -4.74 -16.91
C MET A 92 2.09 -5.25 -18.32
N LEU A 93 1.11 -5.11 -19.23
CA LEU A 93 1.29 -5.48 -20.63
C LEU A 93 2.27 -4.56 -21.35
N SER A 94 2.24 -3.25 -21.07
CA SER A 94 3.15 -2.28 -21.68
C SER A 94 4.61 -2.58 -21.31
N ILE A 95 4.90 -2.95 -20.06
CA ILE A 95 6.25 -3.38 -19.66
C ILE A 95 6.64 -4.68 -20.33
N GLU A 96 5.76 -5.69 -20.31
CA GLU A 96 6.06 -7.00 -20.92
C GLU A 96 6.30 -6.90 -22.44
N LEU A 97 5.62 -5.96 -23.10
CA LEU A 97 5.77 -5.69 -24.53
C LEU A 97 6.93 -4.74 -24.84
N GLY A 98 7.59 -4.16 -23.83
CA GLY A 98 8.69 -3.21 -24.01
C GLY A 98 8.27 -1.80 -24.46
N GLU A 99 6.98 -1.47 -24.38
CA GLU A 99 6.42 -0.14 -24.69
C GLU A 99 6.58 0.84 -23.52
N LEU A 100 6.85 0.34 -22.32
CA LEU A 100 7.06 1.12 -21.11
C LEU A 100 8.18 0.51 -20.27
N THR A 101 9.09 1.34 -19.77
CA THR A 101 10.14 0.92 -18.83
C THR A 101 9.69 1.09 -17.38
N ALA A 102 10.39 0.45 -16.45
CA ALA A 102 10.09 0.61 -15.02
C ALA A 102 10.38 2.05 -14.54
N GLU A 103 11.38 2.69 -15.14
CA GLU A 103 11.79 4.07 -14.90
C GLU A 103 10.75 5.07 -15.43
N GLU A 104 10.23 4.90 -16.65
CA GLU A 104 9.15 5.75 -17.16
C GLU A 104 7.87 5.60 -16.33
N LEU A 105 7.55 4.38 -15.89
CA LEU A 105 6.43 4.16 -14.99
C LEU A 105 6.68 4.78 -13.61
N TYR A 106 7.92 4.80 -13.14
CA TYR A 106 8.30 5.50 -11.91
C TYR A 106 8.00 6.98 -12.03
N ASP A 107 8.44 7.63 -13.12
CA ASP A 107 8.21 9.06 -13.35
C ASP A 107 6.72 9.41 -13.42
N GLN A 108 5.93 8.61 -14.16
CA GLN A 108 4.48 8.78 -14.22
C GLN A 108 3.81 8.61 -12.85
N THR A 109 4.28 7.64 -12.06
CA THR A 109 3.77 7.40 -10.71
C THR A 109 4.15 8.54 -9.76
N ALA A 110 5.38 9.05 -9.85
CA ALA A 110 5.87 10.17 -9.06
C ALA A 110 5.07 11.45 -9.38
N GLU A 111 4.80 11.73 -10.65
CA GLU A 111 3.97 12.87 -11.06
C GLU A 111 2.54 12.74 -10.51
N THR A 112 1.92 11.56 -10.66
CA THR A 112 0.59 11.30 -10.10
C THR A 112 0.57 11.51 -8.58
N ILE A 113 1.60 11.04 -7.87
CA ILE A 113 1.75 11.25 -6.42
C ILE A 113 1.89 12.75 -6.10
N HIS A 114 2.68 13.48 -6.90
CA HIS A 114 2.88 14.92 -6.76
C HIS A 114 1.56 15.66 -6.87
N GLU A 115 0.81 15.44 -7.96
CA GLU A 115 -0.50 16.04 -8.20
C GLU A 115 -1.49 15.73 -7.08
N LEU A 116 -1.54 14.46 -6.63
CA LEU A 116 -2.40 14.05 -5.53
C LEU A 116 -2.09 14.81 -4.24
N MET A 117 -0.82 15.04 -3.94
CA MET A 117 -0.40 15.69 -2.69
C MET A 117 -0.46 17.21 -2.78
N ILE A 118 0.22 17.81 -3.76
CA ILE A 118 0.30 19.27 -3.94
C ILE A 118 -1.04 19.87 -4.40
N GLY A 119 -1.79 19.15 -5.23
CA GLY A 119 -3.15 19.55 -5.62
C GLY A 119 -4.19 19.42 -4.50
N THR A 120 -3.80 18.91 -3.33
CA THR A 120 -4.73 18.76 -2.20
C THR A 120 -5.12 20.11 -1.62
N THR A 121 -6.41 20.44 -1.74
CA THR A 121 -7.01 21.61 -1.13
C THR A 121 -8.26 21.22 -0.33
N GLY A 122 -8.70 22.09 0.57
CA GLY A 122 -9.99 21.94 1.24
C GLY A 122 -10.07 22.59 2.61
N ARG A 123 -11.30 22.75 3.10
CA ARG A 123 -11.62 23.36 4.40
C ARG A 123 -10.90 22.68 5.58
N TYR A 124 -10.72 21.36 5.49
CA TYR A 124 -10.02 20.56 6.51
C TYR A 124 -8.79 19.89 5.89
N LEU A 125 -7.72 20.66 5.72
CA LEU A 125 -6.53 20.25 4.97
C LEU A 125 -5.93 18.93 5.47
N GLY A 126 -5.73 18.74 6.78
CA GLY A 126 -5.20 17.48 7.33
C GLY A 126 -6.03 16.23 6.98
N ARG A 127 -7.37 16.35 6.89
CA ARG A 127 -8.23 15.23 6.45
C ARG A 127 -8.10 14.97 4.95
N ALA A 128 -8.01 16.04 4.16
CA ALA A 128 -7.80 15.94 2.72
C ALA A 128 -6.44 15.29 2.42
N LEU A 129 -5.37 15.73 3.08
CA LEU A 129 -4.02 15.16 2.98
C LEU A 129 -3.97 13.69 3.39
N THR A 130 -4.68 13.30 4.45
CA THR A 130 -4.80 11.87 4.83
C THR A 130 -5.42 11.05 3.69
N LYS A 131 -6.40 11.60 2.96
CA LYS A 131 -7.03 10.91 1.83
C LYS A 131 -6.08 10.85 0.63
N SER A 132 -5.33 11.91 0.36
CA SER A 132 -4.36 11.97 -0.73
C SER A 132 -3.19 11.03 -0.49
N LEU A 133 -2.61 11.03 0.72
CA LEU A 133 -1.60 10.06 1.14
C LEU A 133 -2.05 8.61 0.92
N ARG A 134 -3.32 8.28 1.25
CA ARG A 134 -3.88 6.95 0.98
C ARG A 134 -4.00 6.62 -0.51
N LYS A 135 -4.23 7.61 -1.37
CA LYS A 135 -4.27 7.41 -2.81
C LYS A 135 -2.84 7.22 -3.35
N SER A 136 -1.90 8.08 -2.95
CA SER A 136 -0.49 7.96 -3.31
C SER A 136 0.08 6.60 -2.91
N ALA A 137 -0.21 6.11 -1.69
CA ALA A 137 0.20 4.76 -1.27
C ALA A 137 -0.41 3.63 -2.13
N LYS A 138 -1.59 3.84 -2.72
CA LYS A 138 -2.18 2.87 -3.67
C LYS A 138 -1.48 2.89 -5.01
N GLU A 139 -1.07 4.06 -5.50
CA GLU A 139 -0.27 4.18 -6.72
C GLU A 139 1.08 3.50 -6.56
N ILE A 140 1.78 3.68 -5.43
CA ILE A 140 3.02 2.95 -5.13
C ILE A 140 2.77 1.44 -5.08
N ALA A 141 1.67 1.01 -4.47
CA ALA A 141 1.33 -0.41 -4.43
C ALA A 141 1.01 -0.98 -5.82
N ARG A 142 0.42 -0.19 -6.73
CA ARG A 142 0.18 -0.56 -8.13
C ARG A 142 1.51 -0.68 -8.87
N PHE A 143 2.38 0.32 -8.77
CA PHE A 143 3.74 0.29 -9.30
C PHE A 143 4.45 -1.01 -8.92
N LYS A 144 4.50 -1.34 -7.62
CA LYS A 144 5.11 -2.58 -7.11
C LYS A 144 4.54 -3.85 -7.76
N ARG A 145 3.22 -3.93 -7.98
CA ARG A 145 2.60 -5.13 -8.57
C ARG A 145 2.98 -5.30 -10.04
N VAL A 146 3.18 -4.19 -10.73
CA VAL A 146 3.53 -4.14 -12.14
C VAL A 146 5.03 -4.41 -12.35
N THR A 147 5.91 -3.64 -11.71
CA THR A 147 7.37 -3.70 -11.93
C THR A 147 8.05 -4.79 -11.10
N LYS A 148 7.55 -5.03 -9.88
CA LYS A 148 8.20 -5.85 -8.84
C LYS A 148 9.60 -5.35 -8.45
N ASP A 149 9.96 -4.13 -8.82
CA ASP A 149 11.22 -3.50 -8.45
C ASP A 149 11.13 -2.92 -7.04
N ALA A 150 11.89 -3.49 -6.11
CA ALA A 150 11.89 -3.06 -4.72
C ALA A 150 12.63 -1.73 -4.50
N LYS A 151 13.67 -1.43 -5.29
CA LYS A 151 14.43 -0.19 -5.16
C LYS A 151 13.58 0.98 -5.62
N LEU A 152 12.98 0.90 -6.81
CA LEU A 152 12.11 1.97 -7.31
C LEU A 152 10.84 2.14 -6.46
N GLU A 153 10.30 1.07 -5.86
CA GLU A 153 9.22 1.17 -4.86
C GLU A 153 9.66 2.00 -3.65
N ILE A 154 10.88 1.77 -3.14
CA ILE A 154 11.45 2.52 -2.01
C ILE A 154 11.67 3.98 -2.39
N ASP A 155 12.21 4.23 -3.59
CA ASP A 155 12.46 5.58 -4.08
C ASP A 155 11.13 6.37 -4.20
N LEU A 156 10.00 5.73 -4.56
CA LEU A 156 8.68 6.35 -4.54
C LEU A 156 8.17 6.63 -3.12
N HIS A 157 8.46 5.76 -2.14
CA HIS A 157 8.13 6.03 -0.74
C HIS A 157 8.89 7.25 -0.22
N LEU A 158 10.19 7.33 -0.51
CA LEU A 158 11.04 8.46 -0.12
C LEU A 158 10.59 9.74 -0.81
N TYR A 159 10.26 9.70 -2.10
CA TYR A 159 9.69 10.84 -2.82
C TYR A 159 8.43 11.37 -2.13
N LEU A 160 7.49 10.49 -1.77
CA LEU A 160 6.27 10.87 -1.04
C LEU A 160 6.57 11.43 0.35
N LEU A 161 7.54 10.85 1.08
CA LEU A 161 7.97 11.38 2.37
C LEU A 161 8.56 12.78 2.23
N ARG A 162 9.49 13.01 1.30
CA ARG A 162 10.07 14.34 1.00
C ARG A 162 8.98 15.36 0.74
N LEU A 163 8.03 15.06 -0.17
CA LEU A 163 6.87 15.94 -0.42
C LEU A 163 6.10 16.29 0.86
N ILE A 164 5.91 15.33 1.77
CA ILE A 164 5.21 15.56 3.03
C ILE A 164 6.03 16.43 3.98
N PHE A 165 7.31 16.11 4.18
CA PHE A 165 8.15 16.81 5.13
C PHE A 165 8.47 18.24 4.69
N ASP A 166 8.63 18.47 3.38
CA ASP A 166 8.94 19.79 2.83
C ASP A 166 7.73 20.75 2.86
N ASN A 167 6.50 20.22 2.70
CA ASN A 167 5.33 21.08 2.44
C ASN A 167 4.27 21.03 3.54
N PHE A 168 4.18 19.94 4.31
CA PHE A 168 2.98 19.65 5.12
C PHE A 168 3.27 19.35 6.59
N THR A 169 4.49 19.56 7.07
CA THR A 169 4.87 19.39 8.48
C THR A 169 4.03 20.21 9.45
N GLY A 170 3.57 21.41 9.05
CA GLY A 170 2.64 22.22 9.85
C GLY A 170 1.30 21.52 10.13
N GLN A 171 0.92 20.51 9.35
CA GLN A 171 -0.28 19.71 9.59
C GLN A 171 -0.06 18.58 10.60
N PHE A 172 1.18 18.30 11.01
CA PHE A 172 1.46 17.32 12.05
C PHE A 172 0.96 17.80 13.41
N ASP A 173 0.91 19.12 13.63
CA ASP A 173 0.43 19.73 14.86
C ASP A 173 -1.10 19.93 14.91
N SER A 174 -1.79 19.59 13.82
CA SER A 174 -3.27 19.59 13.76
C SER A 174 -3.94 18.76 14.86
N TYR A 175 -5.12 19.20 15.33
CA TYR A 175 -5.93 18.46 16.29
C TYR A 175 -6.16 17.00 15.87
N TYR A 176 -6.34 16.77 14.56
CA TYR A 176 -6.51 15.42 14.01
C TYR A 176 -5.17 14.76 13.73
N LYS A 177 -4.86 13.69 14.46
CA LYS A 177 -3.60 12.94 14.34
C LYS A 177 -3.49 12.06 13.08
N ALA A 178 -4.57 11.90 12.31
CA ALA A 178 -4.64 10.90 11.24
C ALA A 178 -3.55 11.05 10.17
N PHE A 179 -3.24 12.28 9.76
CA PHE A 179 -2.20 12.55 8.77
C PHE A 179 -0.80 12.27 9.33
N TYR A 180 -0.52 12.77 10.53
CA TYR A 180 0.72 12.51 11.26
C TYR A 180 0.97 11.00 11.45
N THR A 181 -0.01 10.27 11.98
CA THR A 181 0.09 8.82 12.20
C THR A 181 0.26 8.05 10.89
N ALA A 182 -0.43 8.45 9.81
CA ALA A 182 -0.28 7.81 8.52
C ALA A 182 1.12 8.03 7.93
N THR A 183 1.68 9.24 8.08
CA THR A 183 3.05 9.56 7.66
C THR A 183 4.08 8.77 8.45
N ALA A 184 3.94 8.70 9.77
CA ALA A 184 4.84 7.90 10.60
C ALA A 184 4.82 6.40 10.23
N ARG A 185 3.66 5.86 9.84
CA ARG A 185 3.56 4.47 9.35
C ARG A 185 4.18 4.30 7.97
N LEU A 186 4.06 5.29 7.08
CA LEU A 186 4.76 5.28 5.79
C LEU A 186 6.27 5.25 6.01
N LEU A 187 6.79 6.07 6.92
CA LEU A 187 8.20 6.11 7.29
C LEU A 187 8.67 4.76 7.86
N GLN A 188 7.94 4.20 8.83
CA GLN A 188 8.24 2.87 9.38
C GLN A 188 8.26 1.79 8.30
N ARG A 189 7.29 1.82 7.38
CA ARG A 189 7.19 0.87 6.28
C ARG A 189 8.38 0.99 5.32
N THR A 190 8.83 2.21 5.05
CA THR A 190 9.98 2.53 4.18
C THR A 190 11.26 1.97 4.77
N ILE A 191 11.50 2.21 6.06
CA ILE A 191 12.63 1.64 6.82
C ILE A 191 12.63 0.11 6.75
N GLN A 192 11.47 -0.52 6.95
CA GLN A 192 11.33 -1.98 6.85
C GLN A 192 11.57 -2.50 5.42
N LEU A 193 11.19 -1.74 4.39
CA LEU A 193 11.42 -2.12 3.00
C LEU A 193 12.91 -2.07 2.65
N ILE A 194 13.62 -1.02 3.06
CA ILE A 194 15.05 -0.86 2.83
C ILE A 194 15.81 -2.01 3.48
N ARG A 195 15.60 -2.21 4.78
CA ARG A 195 16.27 -3.30 5.54
C ARG A 195 16.00 -4.69 4.98
N LYS A 196 14.82 -4.91 4.39
CA LYS A 196 14.42 -6.22 3.88
C LYS A 196 14.92 -6.51 2.47
N ASN A 197 14.97 -5.50 1.60
CA ASN A 197 15.15 -5.73 0.16
C ASN A 197 16.45 -5.15 -0.40
N LEU A 198 17.12 -4.24 0.29
CA LEU A 198 18.33 -3.58 -0.20
C LEU A 198 19.57 -3.99 0.61
N HIS A 199 20.72 -4.05 -0.08
CA HIS A 199 22.03 -4.27 0.53
C HIS A 199 22.42 -3.11 1.45
N GLU A 200 23.27 -3.37 2.44
CA GLU A 200 23.71 -2.40 3.46
C GLU A 200 24.35 -1.14 2.85
N ASP A 201 25.02 -1.25 1.70
CA ASP A 201 25.60 -0.08 1.00
C ASP A 201 24.54 0.97 0.63
N TYR A 202 23.34 0.53 0.26
CA TYR A 202 22.22 1.45 -0.03
C TYR A 202 21.65 2.06 1.24
N HIS A 203 21.88 1.49 2.42
CA HIS A 203 21.34 2.02 3.67
C HIS A 203 22.02 3.35 4.00
N LEU A 204 23.31 3.50 3.68
CA LEU A 204 24.03 4.75 3.84
C LEU A 204 23.44 5.88 2.98
N GLU A 205 23.02 5.59 1.76
CA GLU A 205 22.41 6.59 0.85
C GLU A 205 21.11 7.17 1.41
N TYR A 206 20.31 6.35 2.09
CA TYR A 206 19.00 6.77 2.61
C TYR A 206 19.03 7.23 4.06
N LYS A 207 20.15 7.03 4.77
CA LYS A 207 20.24 7.26 6.22
C LYS A 207 19.90 8.69 6.59
N ASP A 208 20.53 9.65 5.93
CA ASP A 208 20.41 11.07 6.28
C ASP A 208 18.97 11.56 6.17
N ASP A 209 18.29 11.23 5.07
CA ASP A 209 16.87 11.54 4.86
C ASP A 209 15.98 10.88 5.92
N LEU A 210 16.19 9.58 6.19
CA LEU A 210 15.38 8.84 7.14
C LEU A 210 15.56 9.35 8.57
N ASP A 211 16.78 9.66 8.97
CA ASP A 211 17.08 10.21 10.29
C ASP A 211 16.49 11.60 10.47
N ASP A 212 16.55 12.46 9.44
CA ASP A 212 15.86 13.75 9.49
C ASP A 212 14.35 13.57 9.67
N PHE A 213 13.72 12.69 8.89
CA PHE A 213 12.30 12.39 9.04
C PHE A 213 11.96 11.84 10.43
N LEU A 214 12.78 10.93 10.97
CA LEU A 214 12.61 10.36 12.30
C LEU A 214 12.75 11.44 13.38
N GLN A 215 13.78 12.28 13.30
CA GLN A 215 14.00 13.38 14.23
C GLN A 215 12.82 14.35 14.22
N GLN A 216 12.34 14.71 13.03
CA GLN A 216 11.18 15.55 12.88
C GLN A 216 9.94 14.91 13.54
N ILE A 217 9.67 13.62 13.33
CA ILE A 217 8.53 12.95 13.98
C ILE A 217 8.71 12.92 15.52
N HIS A 218 9.88 12.53 16.03
CA HIS A 218 10.14 12.38 17.46
C HIS A 218 10.24 13.69 18.24
N SER A 219 10.64 14.79 17.59
CA SER A 219 10.68 16.12 18.21
C SER A 219 9.30 16.66 18.62
N ARG A 220 8.21 16.05 18.10
CA ARG A 220 6.84 16.48 18.35
C ARG A 220 6.26 15.77 19.56
N ASN A 221 5.61 16.52 20.45
CA ASN A 221 4.92 15.97 21.62
C ASN A 221 3.56 15.34 21.24
N LYS A 222 3.57 14.36 20.33
CA LYS A 222 2.39 13.62 19.90
C LYS A 222 2.64 12.12 19.95
N PRO A 223 1.97 11.39 20.87
CA PRO A 223 2.18 9.95 20.99
C PRO A 223 1.65 9.23 19.75
N LEU A 224 2.46 8.30 19.24
CA LEU A 224 2.08 7.33 18.22
C LEU A 224 1.46 6.09 18.89
N SER A 225 0.59 5.39 18.16
CA SER A 225 -0.03 4.15 18.65
C SER A 225 0.87 2.92 18.53
N PHE A 226 2.11 3.11 18.07
CA PHE A 226 3.08 2.06 17.76
C PHE A 226 4.48 2.61 18.01
N ASP A 227 5.43 1.70 18.21
CA ASP A 227 6.83 2.06 18.43
C ASP A 227 7.51 2.34 17.08
N LEU A 228 8.05 3.55 16.94
CA LEU A 228 8.81 3.99 15.77
C LEU A 228 10.27 4.10 16.21
N VAL A 229 11.17 3.46 15.46
CA VAL A 229 12.61 3.52 15.70
C VAL A 229 13.09 4.97 15.81
N ARG A 230 14.10 5.22 16.65
CA ARG A 230 14.58 6.61 16.87
C ARG A 230 15.56 7.06 15.79
N GLU A 231 16.33 6.12 15.27
CA GLU A 231 17.34 6.33 14.24
C GLU A 231 17.35 5.14 13.30
N PHE A 232 17.80 5.37 12.07
CA PHE A 232 18.04 4.35 11.09
C PHE A 232 19.43 3.77 11.30
N GLU A 233 19.49 2.64 12.02
CA GLU A 233 20.71 1.85 12.18
C GLU A 233 21.08 1.20 10.84
N VAL A 234 22.33 1.42 10.41
CA VAL A 234 22.98 0.71 9.30
C VAL A 234 23.62 -0.53 9.91
N GLY A 235 23.10 -1.69 9.53
CA GLY A 235 23.58 -3.00 10.00
C GLY A 235 24.85 -3.41 9.27
#